data_AF-A0A2H9MDT1-F1
#
_entry.id   AF-A0A2H9MDT1-F1
#
_cell.length_a   1.000
_cell.length_b   1.000
_cell.length_c   1.000
_cell.angle_alpha   90.00
_cell.angle_beta   90.00
_cell.angle_gamma   90.00
#
_symmetry.space_group_name_H-M   'P 1'
#
loop_
_entity.id
_entity.type
_entity.pdbx_description
1 polymer ?
#
loop_
_entity_poly.entity_id
_entity_poly.type
_entity_poly.pdbx_seq_one_letter_code
_entity_poly.pdbx_strand_id
1 'polypeptide(L)' 'TGFAGFVKSIRQGIISKNDKVVVLITGNGLKDVESAIRAGGEPLIIDPNIDAVKKALKND' A
#
# COMPACT_ATOMS: atom_id res chain seq x y z
N THR A 1 12.85 -2.48 0.47
CA THR A 1 13.66 -1.86 -0.61
C THR A 1 13.61 -2.63 -1.92
N GLY A 2 13.60 -3.99 -1.94
CA GLY A 2 13.59 -4.78 -3.18
C GLY A 2 12.49 -4.38 -4.19
N PHE A 3 11.23 -4.30 -3.76
CA PHE A 3 10.13 -3.86 -4.63
C PHE A 3 10.28 -2.40 -5.10
N ALA A 4 10.71 -1.48 -4.23
CA ALA A 4 10.93 -0.08 -4.59
C ALA A 4 12.04 0.07 -5.65
N GLY A 5 13.12 -0.72 -5.54
CA GLY A 5 14.17 -0.78 -6.56
C GLY A 5 13.63 -1.27 -7.90
N PHE A 6 12.81 -2.34 -7.90
CA PHE A 6 12.13 -2.82 -9.11
C PHE A 6 11.28 -1.74 -9.79
N VAL A 7 10.43 -1.04 -9.03
CA VAL A 7 9.60 0.06 -9.56
C VAL A 7 10.47 1.15 -10.18
N LYS A 8 11.57 1.53 -9.53
CA LYS A 8 12.52 2.51 -10.06
C LYS A 8 13.19 2.03 -11.35
N SER A 9 13.66 0.78 -11.40
CA SER A 9 14.33 0.21 -12.57
C SER A 9 13.42 0.13 -13.79
N ILE A 10 12.12 -0.18 -13.61
CA ILE A 10 11.12 -0.12 -14.70
C ILE A 10 10.97 1.30 -15.22
N ARG A 11 10.86 2.31 -14.33
CA ARG A 11 10.74 3.72 -14.73
C ARG A 11 11.96 4.24 -15.47
N GLN A 12 13.14 3.71 -15.15
CA GLN A 12 14.41 4.06 -15.80
C GLN A 12 14.70 3.24 -17.07
N GLY A 13 13.83 2.29 -17.43
CA GLY A 13 14.03 1.42 -18.60
C GLY A 13 15.17 0.40 -18.46
N ILE A 14 15.69 0.19 -17.24
CA ILE A 14 16.75 -0.79 -16.96
C ILE A 14 16.20 -2.22 -17.07
N ILE A 15 14.93 -2.40 -16.69
CA ILE A 15 14.20 -3.67 -16.79
C ILE A 15 13.06 -3.45 -17.78
N SER A 16 12.84 -4.41 -18.68
CA SER A 16 11.73 -4.38 -19.63
C SER A 16 10.42 -4.70 -18.94
N LYS A 17 9.31 -4.12 -19.42
CA LYS A 17 7.96 -4.48 -18.98
C LYS A 17 7.60 -5.95 -19.28
N ASN A 18 8.34 -6.59 -20.18
CA ASN A 18 8.14 -7.99 -20.58
C ASN A 18 9.02 -8.99 -19.79
N ASP A 19 9.94 -8.50 -18.94
CA ASP A 19 10.82 -9.37 -18.18
C ASP A 19 10.05 -10.09 -17.06
N LYS A 20 10.35 -11.38 -16.86
CA LYS A 20 9.88 -12.11 -15.67
C LYS A 20 10.84 -11.83 -14.52
N VAL A 21 10.34 -11.16 -13.48
CA VAL A 21 11.13 -10.74 -12.33
C VAL A 21 10.58 -11.38 -11.05
N VAL A 22 11.48 -11.89 -10.21
CA VAL A 22 11.15 -12.37 -8.86
C VAL A 22 11.67 -11.35 -7.85
N VAL A 23 10.80 -10.84 -6.99
CA VAL A 23 11.19 -9.96 -5.87
C VAL A 23 11.14 -10.78 -4.57
N LEU A 24 12.30 -10.99 -3.96
CA LEU A 24 12.39 -11.71 -2.69
C LEU A 24 11.95 -10.81 -1.53
N ILE A 25 10.91 -11.24 -0.82
CA ILE A 25 10.41 -10.58 0.39
C ILE A 25 10.96 -11.33 1.60
N THR A 26 12.00 -10.76 2.21
CA THR A 26 12.76 -11.42 3.28
C THR A 26 12.17 -11.22 4.68
N GLY A 27 11.24 -10.28 4.85
CA GLY A 27 10.57 -9.97 6.12
C GLY A 27 9.05 -9.94 5.97
N ASN A 28 8.34 -10.42 7.00
CA ASN A 28 6.88 -10.30 7.10
C ASN A 28 6.51 -8.90 7.62
N GLY A 29 5.44 -8.31 7.09
CA GLY A 29 4.99 -6.97 7.48
C GLY A 29 4.58 -6.83 8.96
N LEU A 30 4.13 -7.92 9.60
CA LEU A 30 3.77 -7.93 11.03
C LEU A 30 4.98 -7.73 11.95
N LYS A 31 6.21 -7.81 11.43
CA LYS A 31 7.42 -7.50 12.20
C LYS A 31 7.60 -5.99 12.44
N ASP A 32 6.93 -5.13 11.67
CA ASP A 32 7.03 -3.67 11.76
C ASP A 32 5.64 -3.02 11.66
N VAL A 33 4.82 -3.28 12.68
CA VAL A 33 3.45 -2.77 12.77
C VAL A 33 3.41 -1.25 12.91
N GLU A 34 4.41 -0.62 13.51
CA GLU A 34 4.46 0.84 13.67
C GLU A 34 4.60 1.55 12.32
N SER A 35 5.52 1.09 11.46
CA SER A 35 5.62 1.62 10.10
C SER A 35 4.36 1.35 9.30
N ALA A 36 3.71 0.19 9.49
CA ALA A 36 2.46 -0.13 8.82
C ALA A 36 1.32 0.82 9.23
N ILE A 37 1.16 1.10 10.53
CA ILE A 37 0.17 2.08 11.04
C ILE A 37 0.46 3.46 10.45
N ARG A 38 1.72 3.91 10.48
CA ARG A 38 2.11 5.22 9.92
C ARG A 38 1.81 5.34 8.43
N ALA A 39 2.01 4.26 7.67
CA ALA A 39 1.72 4.23 6.24
C ALA A 39 0.21 4.12 5.93
N GLY A 40 -0.56 3.50 6.82
CA GLY A 40 -2.01 3.34 6.69
C GLY A 40 -2.80 4.64 6.92
N GLY A 41 -2.21 5.59 7.63
CA GLY A 41 -2.87 6.85 7.99
C GLY A 41 -3.92 6.68 9.08
N GLU A 42 -4.67 7.75 9.35
CA GLU A 42 -5.70 7.75 10.38
C GLU A 42 -7.02 7.17 9.84
N PRO A 43 -7.75 6.39 10.63
CA PRO A 43 -9.07 5.90 10.26
C PRO A 43 -10.07 7.05 10.17
N LEU A 44 -11.04 6.92 9.26
CA LEU A 44 -12.16 7.87 9.19
C LEU A 44 -13.07 7.70 10.41
N ILE A 45 -13.17 8.74 11.24
CA ILE A 45 -14.06 8.78 12.40
C ILE A 45 -15.45 9.24 11.94
N ILE A 46 -16.49 8.48 12.29
CA ILE A 46 -17.89 8.75 11.95
C ILE A 46 -18.79 8.62 13.18
N ASP A 47 -19.96 9.25 13.12
CA ASP A 47 -21.00 9.06 14.14
C ASP A 47 -21.51 7.62 14.16
N PRO A 48 -21.96 7.09 15.32
CA PRO A 48 -22.42 5.70 15.48
C PRO A 48 -23.85 5.50 14.96
N ASN A 49 -24.12 5.91 13.71
CA ASN A 49 -25.41 5.71 13.04
C ASN A 49 -25.23 5.28 11.58
N ILE A 50 -26.27 4.64 11.04
CA ILE A 50 -26.22 4.04 9.70
C ILE A 50 -26.10 5.08 8.58
N ASP A 51 -26.60 6.30 8.79
CA ASP A 51 -26.56 7.36 7.78
C ASP A 51 -25.13 7.92 7.64
N ALA A 52 -24.38 8.03 8.73
CA ALA A 52 -22.97 8.40 8.72
C ALA A 52 -22.12 7.35 7.97
N VAL A 53 -22.38 6.05 8.18
CA VAL A 53 -21.73 4.96 7.42
C VAL A 53 -22.03 5.08 5.93
N LYS A 54 -23.30 5.25 5.54
CA LYS A 54 -23.69 5.42 4.13
C LYS A 54 -23.00 6.61 3.49
N LYS A 55 -22.89 7.73 4.21
CA LYS A 55 -22.19 8.93 3.72
C LYS A 55 -20.70 8.68 3.52
N ALA A 56 -20.05 7.96 4.44
CA ALA A 56 -18.63 7.62 4.36
C ALA A 56 -18.27 6.66 3.21
N LEU A 57 -19.21 5.79 2.80
CA LEU A 57 -19.00 4.82 1.73
C LEU A 57 -19.40 5.33 0.34
N LYS A 58 -20.23 6.37 0.26
CA LYS A 58 -20.57 7.01 -1.02
C LYS A 58 -19.39 7.85 -1.48
N ASN A 59 -18.58 7.28 -2.37
CA ASN A 59 -17.69 8.04 -3.23
C ASN A 59 -18.56 8.78 -4.25
N ASP A 60 -18.50 10.11 -4.27
CA ASP A 60 -18.71 10.85 -5.51
C ASP A 60 -17.50 10.64 -6.44
#